data_AF-A0A9K3PFH3-F1
#
_entry.id   AF-A0A9K3PFH3-F1
#
_cell.length_a   1.000
_cell.length_b   1.000
_cell.length_c   1.000
_cell.angle_alpha   90.00
_cell.angle_beta   90.00
_cell.angle_gamma   90.00
#
_symmetry.space_group_name_H-M   'P 1'
#
loop_
_entity.id
_entity.type
_entity.pdbx_description
1 polymer ?
#
loop_
_entity_poly.entity_id
_entity_poly.type
_entity_poly.pdbx_seq_one_letter_code
_entity_poly.pdbx_strand_id
1 'polypeptide(L)'
;MLERLATFTTSFATSLHANTSVNSDGLDLDTPNTDGDSHSGQRQRPPGPIQMSVNYYQMWDHKTSSIQIPDEHRYFGKDKRTSLEILQDIIHSKKDQAGNDHVTGDDPSNLPQCFLPNTAPARQLAEDVKNGKVELSDDPIIYVGFPKTGTTTLWHFFECSGYMASHQQQCPMVVEENLQGLGRGERLLETKWSRMQRSAIDKKAKDQGKTKQERNEIQRQIKVAHLQLDSNMNEGCYPQIQLLDEIHQDYPNATFILAFRPIDDWIRSVTSHRGMNKRWAFFEMPGLILTEDQLVLRNRTDLTLRERRPTLTDQQLRRWWCGHIHHIREYVQEYPSHRMIELDLYHEEETPSILADIFGSQKKCWGHKNRNEELAKNILNGSIPEIPKAEM
;
A
#
# COMPACT_ATOMS: atom_id res chain seq x y z
N MET A 1 -2.26 43.27 -35.63
CA MET A 1 -1.76 41.91 -35.34
C MET A 1 -2.28 41.54 -33.97
N LEU A 2 -3.44 40.90 -33.96
CA LEU A 2 -4.32 40.66 -32.82
C LEU A 2 -4.32 39.17 -32.48
N GLU A 3 -4.19 38.91 -31.18
CA GLU A 3 -4.82 37.85 -30.37
C GLU A 3 -4.88 36.41 -30.90
N ARG A 4 -4.35 35.49 -30.09
CA ARG A 4 -5.01 34.23 -29.70
C ARG A 4 -4.28 33.60 -28.51
N LEU A 5 -4.74 33.94 -27.31
CA LEU A 5 -4.54 33.14 -26.09
C LEU A 5 -5.78 32.24 -25.96
N ALA A 6 -5.58 30.93 -26.04
CA ALA A 6 -6.63 29.95 -25.76
C ALA A 6 -6.51 29.52 -24.30
N THR A 7 -7.42 30.01 -23.47
CA THR A 7 -7.62 29.59 -22.08
C THR A 7 -8.32 28.23 -22.08
N PHE A 8 -7.65 27.19 -21.58
CA PHE A 8 -8.29 25.91 -21.23
C PHE A 8 -8.83 26.02 -19.81
N THR A 9 -10.15 26.19 -19.68
CA THR A 9 -10.86 26.06 -18.40
C THR A 9 -11.32 24.62 -18.23
N THR A 10 -10.66 23.85 -17.37
CA THR A 10 -11.17 22.57 -16.86
C THR A 10 -12.16 22.83 -15.73
N SER A 11 -13.45 22.59 -16.01
CA SER A 11 -14.51 22.59 -15.02
C SER A 11 -14.43 21.28 -14.21
N PHE A 12 -14.06 21.37 -12.94
CA PHE A 12 -14.26 20.31 -11.96
C PHE A 12 -15.68 20.44 -11.39
N ALA A 13 -16.56 19.52 -11.76
CA ALA A 13 -17.86 19.35 -11.12
C ALA A 13 -17.65 18.73 -9.72
N THR A 14 -17.86 19.52 -8.68
CA THR A 14 -17.96 19.05 -7.30
C THR A 14 -19.37 18.50 -7.10
N SER A 15 -19.49 17.18 -6.96
CA SER A 15 -20.73 16.53 -6.52
C SER A 15 -20.84 16.68 -4.99
N LEU A 16 -21.63 17.64 -4.55
CA LEU A 16 -22.06 17.77 -3.15
C LEU A 16 -23.23 16.82 -2.92
N HIS A 17 -22.99 15.71 -2.22
CA HIS A 17 -24.08 14.93 -1.63
C HIS A 17 -24.59 15.65 -0.37
N ALA A 18 -25.83 16.13 -0.45
CA ALA A 18 -26.57 16.67 0.67
C ALA A 18 -27.00 15.54 1.61
N ASN A 19 -26.57 15.62 2.88
CA ASN A 19 -27.12 14.81 3.97
C ASN A 19 -28.53 15.30 4.30
N THR A 20 -29.55 14.50 3.99
CA THR A 20 -30.90 14.68 4.53
C THR A 20 -30.96 14.13 5.95
N SER A 21 -31.05 15.02 6.94
CA SER A 21 -31.39 14.68 8.32
C SER A 21 -32.86 14.26 8.38
N VAL A 22 -33.14 13.02 8.79
CA VAL A 22 -34.48 12.59 9.16
C VAL A 22 -34.65 12.81 10.66
N ASN A 23 -35.54 13.74 11.01
CA ASN A 23 -36.18 13.82 12.32
C ASN A 23 -37.05 12.58 12.51
N SER A 24 -36.95 11.93 13.67
CA SER A 24 -38.01 11.07 14.18
C SER A 24 -38.40 11.57 15.57
N ASP A 25 -39.59 12.17 15.61
CA ASP A 25 -40.34 12.52 16.81
C ASP A 25 -40.62 11.31 17.71
N GLY A 26 -40.77 11.62 19.00
CA GLY A 26 -40.97 10.68 20.08
C GLY A 26 -42.35 10.01 20.12
N LEU A 27 -42.35 8.85 20.78
CA LEU A 27 -43.53 8.21 21.34
C LEU A 27 -43.15 7.64 22.71
N ASP A 28 -43.62 8.34 23.75
CA ASP A 28 -43.77 7.81 25.10
C ASP A 28 -44.80 6.68 25.10
N LEU A 29 -44.43 5.51 25.63
CA LEU A 29 -45.39 4.53 26.13
C LEU A 29 -44.86 3.92 27.42
N ASP A 30 -45.73 4.01 28.44
CA ASP A 30 -45.57 3.52 29.79
C ASP A 30 -45.27 2.02 29.90
N THR A 31 -44.50 1.71 30.96
CA THR A 31 -44.13 0.38 31.46
C THR A 31 -45.30 -0.54 31.75
N PRO A 32 -45.04 -1.86 31.77
CA PRO A 32 -45.29 -2.59 33.02
C PRO A 32 -44.10 -3.44 33.48
N ASN A 33 -43.87 -3.35 34.78
CA ASN A 33 -43.03 -4.23 35.59
C ASN A 33 -43.47 -5.70 35.44
N THR A 34 -42.57 -6.57 35.01
CA THR A 34 -42.68 -8.02 35.21
C THR A 34 -41.37 -8.54 35.78
N ASP A 35 -41.39 -8.79 37.08
CA ASP A 35 -40.47 -9.68 37.77
C ASP A 35 -40.72 -11.11 37.25
N GLY A 36 -39.70 -11.75 36.66
CA GLY A 36 -39.84 -13.13 36.19
C GLY A 36 -38.62 -13.67 35.43
N ASP A 37 -37.96 -14.64 36.06
CA ASP A 37 -37.04 -15.63 35.51
C ASP A 37 -35.69 -15.18 34.92
N SER A 38 -34.68 -15.37 35.76
CA SER A 38 -33.26 -15.49 35.44
C SER A 38 -32.98 -16.72 34.58
N HIS A 39 -33.37 -16.70 33.31
CA HIS A 39 -32.71 -17.50 32.29
C HIS A 39 -31.48 -16.72 31.81
N SER A 40 -30.33 -17.38 31.90
CA SER A 40 -29.04 -16.90 31.41
C SER A 40 -29.09 -16.69 29.89
N GLY A 41 -29.67 -15.56 29.49
CA GLY A 41 -29.67 -15.09 28.11
C GLY A 41 -28.22 -14.87 27.68
N GLN A 42 -27.65 -15.87 27.01
CA GLN A 42 -26.44 -15.68 26.24
C GLN A 42 -26.74 -14.58 25.25
N ARG A 43 -26.24 -13.36 25.54
CA ARG A 43 -26.23 -12.26 24.59
C ARG A 43 -25.57 -12.78 23.33
N GLN A 44 -26.36 -13.04 22.29
CA GLN A 44 -25.82 -13.31 20.97
C GLN A 44 -24.97 -12.10 20.63
N ARG A 45 -23.66 -12.31 20.47
CA ARG A 45 -22.78 -11.25 20.00
C ARG A 45 -23.37 -10.79 18.65
N PRO A 46 -23.50 -9.47 18.42
CA PRO A 46 -23.90 -8.99 17.11
C PRO A 46 -23.03 -9.70 16.05
N PRO A 47 -23.62 -10.12 14.92
CA PRO A 47 -22.85 -10.80 13.89
C PRO A 47 -21.64 -9.95 13.56
N GLY A 48 -20.46 -10.57 13.68
CA GLY A 48 -19.20 -9.89 13.35
C GLY A 48 -19.24 -9.41 11.89
N PRO A 49 -18.31 -8.52 11.49
CA PRO A 49 -18.16 -8.17 10.09
C PRO A 49 -18.10 -9.46 9.27
N ILE A 50 -18.92 -9.52 8.20
CA ILE A 50 -18.90 -10.65 7.27
C ILE A 50 -17.45 -10.78 6.81
N GLN A 51 -16.85 -11.95 6.95
CA GLN A 51 -15.47 -12.20 6.55
C GLN A 51 -15.45 -12.63 5.08
N MET A 52 -14.45 -12.23 4.29
CA MET A 52 -14.28 -12.78 2.94
C MET A 52 -14.08 -14.30 3.04
N SER A 53 -14.91 -15.06 2.32
CA SER A 53 -14.86 -16.54 2.35
C SER A 53 -13.77 -17.12 1.45
N VAL A 54 -13.28 -16.34 0.50
CA VAL A 54 -12.22 -16.72 -0.44
C VAL A 54 -11.33 -15.51 -0.67
N ASN A 55 -10.02 -15.75 -0.79
CA ASN A 55 -9.07 -14.70 -1.15
C ASN A 55 -9.04 -14.54 -2.66
N TYR A 56 -9.23 -13.33 -3.18
CA TYR A 56 -9.36 -13.12 -4.62
C TYR A 56 -8.07 -13.43 -5.39
N TYR A 57 -6.90 -13.28 -4.78
CA TYR A 57 -5.63 -13.63 -5.44
C TYR A 57 -5.52 -15.11 -5.81
N GLN A 58 -6.24 -15.99 -5.13
CA GLN A 58 -6.28 -17.43 -5.47
C GLN A 58 -7.10 -17.72 -6.72
N MET A 59 -7.93 -16.77 -7.15
CA MET A 59 -8.74 -16.85 -8.37
C MET A 59 -8.06 -16.19 -9.58
N TRP A 60 -6.87 -15.60 -9.38
CA TRP A 60 -6.13 -14.93 -10.45
C TRP A 60 -5.50 -15.95 -11.42
N ASP A 61 -5.84 -15.84 -12.70
CA ASP A 61 -5.20 -16.60 -13.76
C ASP A 61 -3.95 -15.86 -14.27
N HIS A 62 -2.78 -16.35 -13.85
CA HIS A 62 -1.48 -15.79 -14.25
C HIS A 62 -1.16 -15.93 -15.75
N LYS A 63 -1.80 -16.86 -16.47
CA LYS A 63 -1.59 -17.04 -17.90
C LYS A 63 -2.32 -15.99 -18.71
N THR A 64 -3.56 -15.69 -18.33
CA THR A 64 -4.40 -14.70 -19.03
C THR A 64 -4.32 -13.30 -18.42
N SER A 65 -3.71 -13.19 -17.24
CA SER A 65 -3.73 -11.97 -16.40
C SER A 65 -5.16 -11.49 -16.18
N SER A 66 -6.04 -12.41 -15.76
CA SER A 66 -7.45 -12.15 -15.55
C SER A 66 -7.95 -12.79 -14.26
N ILE A 67 -9.13 -12.35 -13.81
CA ILE A 67 -9.83 -12.90 -12.66
C ILE A 67 -11.31 -13.01 -12.97
N GLN A 68 -11.95 -14.04 -12.42
CA GLN A 68 -13.40 -14.20 -12.45
C GLN A 68 -13.86 -14.48 -11.02
N ILE A 69 -14.63 -13.55 -10.47
CA ILE A 69 -15.15 -13.65 -9.11
C ILE A 69 -16.65 -13.97 -9.19
N PRO A 70 -17.09 -15.17 -8.75
CA PRO A 70 -18.50 -15.50 -8.69
C PRO A 70 -19.28 -14.50 -7.83
N ASP A 71 -20.54 -14.22 -8.21
CA ASP A 71 -21.39 -13.22 -7.54
C ASP A 71 -21.55 -13.52 -6.03
N GLU A 72 -21.61 -14.78 -5.64
CA GLU A 72 -21.69 -15.24 -4.25
C GLU A 72 -20.43 -14.95 -3.42
N HIS A 73 -19.31 -14.65 -4.07
CA HIS A 73 -18.05 -14.29 -3.44
C HIS A 73 -17.74 -12.79 -3.51
N ARG A 74 -18.59 -11.97 -4.15
CA ARG A 74 -18.39 -10.51 -4.26
C ARG A 74 -18.76 -9.82 -2.95
N TYR A 75 -17.73 -9.41 -2.21
CA TYR A 75 -17.87 -8.87 -0.87
C TYR A 75 -18.32 -7.41 -0.85
N PHE A 76 -17.80 -6.58 -1.76
CA PHE A 76 -18.09 -5.14 -1.81
C PHE A 76 -19.34 -4.77 -2.64
N GLY A 77 -20.15 -5.77 -2.99
CA GLY A 77 -21.31 -5.61 -3.86
C GLY A 77 -20.97 -5.69 -5.35
N LYS A 78 -22.01 -5.77 -6.20
CA LYS A 78 -21.84 -5.98 -7.64
C LYS A 78 -21.37 -4.74 -8.41
N ASP A 79 -21.61 -3.56 -7.83
CA ASP A 79 -21.31 -2.26 -8.43
C ASP A 79 -19.87 -1.80 -8.17
N LYS A 80 -19.13 -2.54 -7.33
CA LYS A 80 -17.74 -2.24 -6.97
C LYS A 80 -16.81 -3.23 -7.63
N ARG A 81 -15.74 -2.71 -8.22
CA ARG A 81 -14.64 -3.53 -8.74
C ARG A 81 -13.72 -3.91 -7.60
N THR A 82 -13.30 -5.17 -7.57
CA THR A 82 -12.26 -5.62 -6.65
C THR A 82 -10.89 -5.11 -7.08
N SER A 83 -9.90 -5.16 -6.19
CA SER A 83 -8.51 -4.82 -6.51
C SER A 83 -8.01 -5.53 -7.76
N LEU A 84 -8.24 -6.83 -7.87
CA LEU A 84 -7.73 -7.61 -9.00
C LEU A 84 -8.54 -7.41 -10.29
N GLU A 85 -9.82 -7.08 -10.22
CA GLU A 85 -10.58 -6.63 -11.40
C GLU A 85 -10.02 -5.29 -11.93
N ILE A 86 -9.71 -4.34 -11.05
CA ILE A 86 -9.03 -3.08 -11.42
C ILE A 86 -7.68 -3.37 -12.08
N LEU A 87 -6.88 -4.26 -11.50
CA LEU A 87 -5.58 -4.63 -12.04
C LEU A 87 -5.70 -5.30 -13.42
N GLN A 88 -6.69 -6.18 -13.63
CA GLN A 88 -6.97 -6.77 -14.94
C GLN A 88 -7.28 -5.68 -15.98
N ASP A 89 -8.20 -4.75 -15.65
CA ASP A 89 -8.57 -3.65 -16.55
C ASP A 89 -7.35 -2.86 -17.00
N ILE A 90 -6.45 -2.55 -16.06
CA ILE A 90 -5.20 -1.82 -16.30
C ILE A 90 -4.29 -2.58 -17.27
N ILE A 91 -4.03 -3.85 -17.01
CA ILE A 91 -3.14 -4.69 -17.83
C ILE A 91 -3.65 -4.85 -19.26
N HIS A 92 -4.97 -4.98 -19.43
CA HIS A 92 -5.63 -5.15 -20.73
C HIS A 92 -5.95 -3.83 -21.42
N SER A 93 -5.83 -2.69 -20.72
CA SER A 93 -6.02 -1.38 -21.31
C SER A 93 -4.93 -1.04 -22.34
N LYS A 94 -5.31 -0.28 -23.38
CA LYS A 94 -4.33 0.25 -24.34
C LYS A 94 -3.40 1.31 -23.72
N LYS A 95 -3.80 1.92 -22.60
CA LYS A 95 -3.03 2.97 -21.93
C LYS A 95 -1.68 2.45 -21.44
N ASP A 96 -1.66 1.21 -20.94
CA ASP A 96 -0.45 0.56 -20.45
C ASP A 96 0.47 0.05 -21.58
N GLN A 97 -0.07 -0.16 -22.78
CA GLN A 97 0.73 -0.61 -23.93
C GLN A 97 1.54 0.54 -24.54
N ALA A 98 0.98 1.75 -24.56
CA ALA A 98 1.59 2.90 -25.23
C ALA A 98 2.81 3.50 -24.51
N GLY A 99 2.93 3.30 -23.18
CA GLY A 99 4.03 3.86 -22.38
C GLY A 99 5.37 3.11 -22.46
N ASN A 100 5.41 1.95 -23.13
CA ASN A 100 6.53 1.01 -22.98
C ASN A 100 7.53 0.97 -24.14
N ASP A 101 7.21 1.52 -25.30
CA ASP A 101 8.06 1.32 -26.48
C ASP A 101 9.15 2.38 -26.65
N HIS A 102 9.05 3.56 -26.03
CA HIS A 102 9.90 4.72 -26.38
C HIS A 102 10.41 5.59 -25.20
N VAL A 103 10.76 5.00 -24.05
CA VAL A 103 11.54 5.75 -23.02
C VAL A 103 13.04 5.50 -23.22
N THR A 104 13.57 5.97 -24.34
CA THR A 104 15.02 6.03 -24.59
C THR A 104 15.53 7.46 -24.73
N GLY A 105 14.69 8.46 -24.43
CA GLY A 105 15.07 9.87 -24.43
C GLY A 105 15.42 10.34 -23.03
N ASP A 106 16.54 11.04 -22.89
CA ASP A 106 16.99 11.69 -21.65
C ASP A 106 16.08 12.88 -21.23
N ASP A 107 14.99 13.15 -21.94
CA ASP A 107 14.09 14.25 -21.67
C ASP A 107 13.09 13.89 -20.55
N PRO A 108 13.25 14.44 -19.32
CA PRO A 108 12.38 14.15 -18.20
C PRO A 108 10.94 14.62 -18.42
N SER A 109 10.71 15.55 -19.37
CA SER A 109 9.38 16.09 -19.66
C SER A 109 8.46 15.10 -20.38
N ASN A 110 9.03 14.03 -20.97
CA ASN A 110 8.28 12.99 -21.67
C ASN A 110 8.11 11.70 -20.86
N LEU A 111 8.44 11.73 -19.56
CA LEU A 111 8.25 10.55 -18.72
C LEU A 111 6.76 10.24 -18.52
N PRO A 112 6.34 8.97 -18.65
CA PRO A 112 5.01 8.53 -18.27
C PRO A 112 4.64 8.97 -16.85
N GLN A 113 3.40 9.41 -16.66
CA GLN A 113 2.93 9.93 -15.37
C GLN A 113 2.96 8.88 -14.24
N CYS A 114 3.00 7.59 -14.58
CA CYS A 114 3.23 6.50 -13.61
C CYS A 114 4.68 6.41 -13.08
N PHE A 115 5.64 7.13 -13.68
CA PHE A 115 7.00 7.26 -13.12
C PHE A 115 7.17 8.52 -12.25
N LEU A 116 6.14 9.36 -12.18
CA LEU A 116 6.19 10.62 -11.45
C LEU A 116 5.21 10.57 -10.26
N PRO A 117 5.64 10.99 -9.06
CA PRO A 117 4.74 11.14 -7.93
C PRO A 117 3.76 12.29 -8.18
N ASN A 118 2.51 12.10 -7.77
CA ASN A 118 1.51 13.16 -7.67
C ASN A 118 1.48 13.70 -6.24
N THR A 119 2.42 14.61 -5.92
CA THR A 119 2.55 15.15 -4.55
C THR A 119 1.52 16.22 -4.20
N ALA A 120 0.74 16.71 -5.17
CA ALA A 120 -0.22 17.80 -4.94
C ALA A 120 -1.34 17.42 -3.94
N PRO A 121 -2.01 16.25 -4.04
CA PRO A 121 -2.93 15.77 -3.01
C PRO A 121 -2.29 15.64 -1.63
N ALA A 122 -1.03 15.18 -1.56
CA ALA A 122 -0.30 15.04 -0.29
C ALA A 122 -0.02 16.41 0.36
N ARG A 123 0.37 17.42 -0.43
CA ARG A 123 0.50 18.81 0.05
C ARG A 123 -0.80 19.37 0.57
N GLN A 124 -1.89 19.17 -0.18
CA GLN A 124 -3.21 19.64 0.25
C GLN A 124 -3.64 18.98 1.56
N LEU A 125 -3.42 17.67 1.71
CA LEU A 125 -3.69 16.95 2.95
C LEU A 125 -2.85 17.49 4.12
N ALA A 126 -1.56 17.79 3.89
CA ALA A 126 -0.68 18.40 4.89
C ALA A 126 -1.26 19.74 5.40
N GLU A 127 -1.67 20.61 4.49
CA GLU A 127 -2.28 21.89 4.86
C GLU A 127 -3.63 21.70 5.56
N ASP A 128 -4.46 20.76 5.13
CA ASP A 128 -5.76 20.50 5.77
C ASP A 128 -5.60 19.93 7.19
N VAL A 129 -4.63 19.04 7.43
CA VAL A 129 -4.30 18.54 8.77
C VAL A 129 -3.75 19.67 9.65
N LYS A 130 -2.81 20.45 9.14
CA LYS A 130 -2.20 21.58 9.87
C LYS A 130 -3.22 22.65 10.26
N ASN A 131 -4.23 22.87 9.42
CA ASN A 131 -5.33 23.80 9.69
C ASN A 131 -6.49 23.18 10.48
N GLY A 132 -6.37 21.92 10.91
CA GLY A 132 -7.41 21.22 11.68
C GLY A 132 -8.70 20.93 10.90
N LYS A 133 -8.66 20.98 9.56
CA LYS A 133 -9.80 20.67 8.70
C LYS A 133 -10.02 19.17 8.55
N VAL A 134 -8.95 18.40 8.69
CA VAL A 134 -8.93 16.96 8.50
C VAL A 134 -8.18 16.32 9.65
N GLU A 135 -8.81 15.36 10.32
CA GLU A 135 -8.17 14.47 11.28
C GLU A 135 -7.79 13.16 10.59
N LEU A 136 -6.64 12.56 10.91
CA LEU A 136 -6.26 11.24 10.39
C LEU A 136 -7.01 10.15 11.14
N SER A 137 -7.38 9.08 10.43
CA SER A 137 -7.93 7.88 11.05
C SER A 137 -6.92 7.22 12.00
N ASP A 138 -7.42 6.52 13.01
CA ASP A 138 -6.61 5.64 13.87
C ASP A 138 -6.18 4.34 13.16
N ASP A 139 -6.72 4.08 11.96
CA ASP A 139 -6.29 2.96 11.11
C ASP A 139 -4.81 3.08 10.73
N PRO A 140 -4.13 1.94 10.51
CA PRO A 140 -2.70 1.92 10.28
C PRO A 140 -2.31 2.68 9.01
N ILE A 141 -1.07 3.18 9.04
CA ILE A 141 -0.37 3.63 7.85
C ILE A 141 0.19 2.41 7.14
N ILE A 142 -0.10 2.25 5.86
CA ILE A 142 0.32 1.08 5.09
C ILE A 142 1.15 1.53 3.90
N TYR A 143 2.36 0.99 3.78
CA TYR A 143 3.20 1.21 2.63
C TYR A 143 2.80 0.29 1.48
N VAL A 144 2.39 0.89 0.37
CA VAL A 144 1.90 0.17 -0.81
C VAL A 144 2.84 0.28 -2.01
N GLY A 145 4.05 0.81 -1.83
CA GLY A 145 5.08 0.81 -2.88
C GLY A 145 5.79 -0.54 -3.04
N PHE A 146 6.63 -0.63 -4.07
CA PHE A 146 7.55 -1.75 -4.25
C PHE A 146 8.63 -1.77 -3.15
N PRO A 147 9.37 -2.87 -2.97
CA PRO A 147 10.62 -2.80 -2.22
C PRO A 147 11.63 -1.90 -2.96
N LYS A 148 12.64 -1.43 -2.22
CA LYS A 148 13.76 -0.60 -2.72
C LYS A 148 13.40 0.85 -3.08
N THR A 149 12.25 1.34 -2.67
CA THR A 149 11.75 2.71 -2.85
C THR A 149 11.68 3.49 -1.53
N GLY A 150 12.58 3.17 -0.59
CA GLY A 150 12.72 3.95 0.65
C GLY A 150 11.99 3.42 1.88
N THR A 151 11.53 2.15 1.87
CA THR A 151 10.85 1.52 3.01
C THR A 151 11.61 1.66 4.35
N THR A 152 12.93 1.49 4.36
CA THR A 152 13.75 1.69 5.58
C THR A 152 13.83 3.15 6.01
N THR A 153 13.87 4.09 5.07
CA THR A 153 13.89 5.53 5.37
C THR A 153 12.58 5.94 6.04
N LEU A 154 11.45 5.50 5.47
CA LEU A 154 10.13 5.73 6.05
C LEU A 154 9.99 5.07 7.43
N TRP A 155 10.54 3.87 7.62
CA TRP A 155 10.52 3.19 8.92
C TRP A 155 11.18 3.98 10.03
N HIS A 156 12.39 4.47 9.79
CA HIS A 156 13.05 5.34 10.75
C HIS A 156 12.32 6.66 10.95
N PHE A 157 11.72 7.24 9.90
CA PHE A 157 10.90 8.44 10.03
C PHE A 157 9.76 8.21 11.02
N PHE A 158 8.96 7.15 10.83
CA PHE A 158 7.82 6.86 11.69
C PHE A 158 8.23 6.45 13.11
N GLU A 159 9.29 5.67 13.26
CA GLU A 159 9.86 5.34 14.57
C GLU A 159 10.30 6.60 15.34
N CYS A 160 11.03 7.51 14.67
CA CYS A 160 11.41 8.81 15.22
C CYS A 160 10.19 9.68 15.57
N SER A 161 9.10 9.52 14.82
CA SER A 161 7.82 10.21 15.04
C SER A 161 6.97 9.59 16.17
N GLY A 162 7.46 8.55 16.84
CA GLY A 162 6.75 7.88 17.94
C GLY A 162 5.71 6.84 17.50
N TYR A 163 5.69 6.45 16.22
CA TYR A 163 4.81 5.40 15.73
C TYR A 163 5.39 4.02 16.05
N MET A 164 4.51 3.04 16.25
CA MET A 164 4.87 1.62 16.19
C MET A 164 5.07 1.21 14.73
N ALA A 165 6.27 1.47 14.21
CA ALA A 165 6.63 1.25 12.82
C ALA A 165 7.35 -0.09 12.62
N SER A 166 6.94 -0.87 11.61
CA SER A 166 7.55 -2.16 11.27
C SER A 166 8.17 -2.16 9.88
N HIS A 167 9.40 -2.66 9.77
CA HIS A 167 10.13 -2.92 8.51
C HIS A 167 10.48 -4.41 8.33
N GLN A 168 9.78 -5.29 9.04
CA GLN A 168 9.97 -6.74 8.92
C GLN A 168 9.11 -7.29 7.80
N GLN A 169 9.63 -8.25 7.03
CA GLN A 169 8.85 -8.96 5.99
C GLN A 169 7.64 -9.65 6.64
N GLN A 170 6.46 -9.05 6.52
CA GLN A 170 5.27 -9.55 7.22
C GLN A 170 4.62 -10.74 6.53
N CYS A 171 4.94 -11.01 5.26
CA CYS A 171 4.19 -11.98 4.49
C CYS A 171 4.05 -13.40 5.10
N PRO A 172 5.11 -14.09 5.59
CA PRO A 172 4.94 -15.44 6.10
C PRO A 172 3.93 -15.53 7.26
N MET A 173 3.78 -14.45 8.03
CA MET A 173 2.78 -14.35 9.09
C MET A 173 1.38 -13.99 8.57
N VAL A 174 1.31 -13.20 7.50
CA VAL A 174 0.04 -12.72 6.92
C VAL A 174 -0.68 -13.84 6.16
N VAL A 175 0.04 -14.68 5.41
CA VAL A 175 -0.58 -15.66 4.51
C VAL A 175 -0.86 -17.01 5.20
N GLU A 176 0.04 -17.59 5.96
CA GLU A 176 -0.20 -18.95 6.51
C GLU A 176 -0.85 -18.94 7.90
N GLU A 177 -0.31 -18.14 8.83
CA GLU A 177 -0.81 -18.13 10.22
C GLU A 177 -2.09 -17.28 10.38
N ASN A 178 -2.15 -16.12 9.70
CA ASN A 178 -3.28 -15.20 9.86
C ASN A 178 -4.49 -15.57 9.00
N LEU A 179 -4.36 -16.22 7.83
CA LEU A 179 -5.56 -16.67 7.09
C LEU A 179 -6.40 -17.68 7.90
N GLN A 180 -5.75 -18.53 8.69
CA GLN A 180 -6.46 -19.38 9.66
C GLN A 180 -6.96 -18.58 10.88
N GLY A 181 -6.23 -17.52 11.25
CA GLY A 181 -6.57 -16.60 12.33
C GLY A 181 -7.72 -15.63 12.03
N LEU A 182 -7.98 -15.30 10.76
CA LEU A 182 -9.09 -14.43 10.37
C LEU A 182 -10.44 -15.03 10.82
N GLY A 183 -10.58 -16.36 10.76
CA GLY A 183 -11.74 -17.08 11.31
C GLY A 183 -11.90 -16.96 12.84
N ARG A 184 -10.88 -16.45 13.54
CA ARG A 184 -10.91 -16.11 14.98
C ARG A 184 -11.11 -14.61 15.23
N GLY A 185 -11.32 -13.81 14.18
CA GLY A 185 -11.45 -12.35 14.25
C GLY A 185 -10.14 -11.61 14.43
N GLU A 186 -8.99 -12.23 14.14
CA GLU A 186 -7.70 -11.53 14.08
C GLU A 186 -7.64 -10.70 12.79
N ARG A 187 -7.14 -9.46 12.85
CA ARG A 187 -6.93 -8.62 11.65
C ARG A 187 -5.67 -9.04 10.90
N LEU A 188 -5.68 -8.91 9.58
CA LEU A 188 -4.64 -9.31 8.63
C LEU A 188 -3.24 -8.81 9.02
N LEU A 189 -3.13 -7.54 9.42
CA LEU A 189 -1.87 -6.89 9.78
C LEU A 189 -1.57 -6.90 11.29
N GLU A 190 -2.40 -7.57 12.09
CA GLU A 190 -2.16 -7.77 13.52
C GLU A 190 -1.13 -8.87 13.75
N THR A 191 0.14 -8.52 13.50
CA THR A 191 1.25 -9.46 13.66
C THR A 191 1.47 -9.84 15.13
N LYS A 192 2.15 -10.98 15.34
CA LYS A 192 2.69 -11.35 16.66
C LYS A 192 3.54 -10.22 17.28
N TRP A 193 4.31 -9.51 16.46
CA TRP A 193 5.11 -8.37 16.90
C TRP A 193 4.24 -7.21 17.41
N SER A 194 3.19 -6.84 16.70
CA SER A 194 2.24 -5.81 17.13
C SER A 194 1.61 -6.18 18.48
N ARG A 195 1.21 -7.45 18.66
CA ARG A 195 0.67 -7.97 19.92
C ARG A 195 1.70 -7.90 21.06
N MET A 196 2.94 -8.31 20.79
CA MET A 196 4.03 -8.25 21.77
C MET A 196 4.32 -6.82 22.20
N GLN A 197 4.36 -5.86 21.28
CA GLN A 197 4.59 -4.46 21.60
C GLN A 197 3.44 -3.85 22.40
N ARG A 198 2.18 -4.10 21.99
CA ARG A 198 1.01 -3.67 22.76
C ARG A 198 1.02 -4.25 24.17
N SER A 199 1.36 -5.54 24.32
CA SER A 199 1.50 -6.18 25.62
C SER A 199 2.63 -5.57 26.47
N ALA A 200 3.76 -5.22 25.86
CA ALA A 200 4.86 -4.57 26.56
C ALA A 200 4.49 -3.16 27.05
N ILE A 201 3.76 -2.39 26.23
CA ILE A 201 3.25 -1.07 26.60
C ILE A 201 2.22 -1.18 27.73
N ASP A 202 1.26 -2.11 27.62
CA ASP A 202 0.26 -2.34 28.69
C ASP A 202 0.93 -2.73 30.01
N LYS A 203 1.93 -3.63 29.95
CA LYS A 203 2.71 -4.04 31.11
C LYS A 203 3.44 -2.84 31.72
N LYS A 204 4.16 -2.06 30.92
CA LYS A 204 4.88 -0.87 31.39
C LYS A 204 3.93 0.14 32.05
N ALA A 205 2.78 0.41 31.44
CA ALA A 205 1.79 1.32 32.01
C ALA A 205 1.21 0.77 33.34
N LYS A 206 0.97 -0.55 33.41
CA LYS A 206 0.55 -1.22 34.65
C LYS A 206 1.58 -1.07 35.76
N ASP A 207 2.86 -1.28 35.45
CA ASP A 207 3.97 -1.19 36.40
C ASP A 207 4.14 0.27 36.90
N GLN A 208 3.71 1.25 36.12
CA GLN A 208 3.63 2.68 36.51
C GLN A 208 2.37 3.03 37.33
N GLY A 209 1.57 2.05 37.74
CA GLY A 209 0.35 2.27 38.53
C GLY A 209 -0.81 2.87 37.72
N LYS A 210 -0.75 2.85 36.39
CA LYS A 210 -1.83 3.37 35.54
C LYS A 210 -3.10 2.53 35.68
N THR A 211 -4.23 3.21 35.80
CA THR A 211 -5.55 2.59 35.86
C THR A 211 -5.88 1.87 34.55
N LYS A 212 -6.86 0.96 34.57
CA LYS A 212 -7.33 0.28 33.35
C LYS A 212 -7.80 1.28 32.28
N GLN A 213 -8.45 2.37 32.68
CA GLN A 213 -8.91 3.40 31.76
C GLN A 213 -7.74 4.15 31.11
N GLU A 214 -6.75 4.58 31.88
CA GLU A 214 -5.55 5.21 31.33
C GLU A 214 -4.77 4.28 30.40
N ARG A 215 -4.68 2.98 30.73
CA ARG A 215 -4.01 1.99 29.86
C ARG A 215 -4.75 1.80 28.54
N ASN A 216 -6.09 1.74 28.58
CA ASN A 216 -6.90 1.69 27.36
C ASN A 216 -6.70 2.95 26.51
N GLU A 217 -6.59 4.11 27.13
CA GLU A 217 -6.34 5.37 26.44
C GLU A 217 -4.94 5.40 25.80
N ILE A 218 -3.91 4.95 26.52
CA ILE A 218 -2.55 4.77 25.96
C ILE A 218 -2.60 3.84 24.75
N GLN A 219 -3.34 2.74 24.81
CA GLN A 219 -3.45 1.79 23.70
C GLN A 219 -4.13 2.36 22.46
N ARG A 220 -5.11 3.26 22.63
CA ARG A 220 -5.78 3.96 21.52
C ARG A 220 -4.86 4.98 20.85
N GLN A 221 -3.98 5.60 21.62
CA GLN A 221 -3.01 6.57 21.09
C GLN A 221 -1.84 5.93 20.34
N ILE A 222 -1.71 4.58 20.37
CA ILE A 222 -0.69 3.87 19.60
C ILE A 222 -1.05 3.93 18.12
N LYS A 223 -0.28 4.72 17.38
CA LYS A 223 -0.33 4.77 15.93
C LYS A 223 0.61 3.71 15.34
N VAL A 224 0.15 2.99 14.33
CA VAL A 224 0.89 1.87 13.72
C VAL A 224 1.24 2.20 12.26
N ALA A 225 2.46 1.84 11.84
CA ALA A 225 2.91 2.01 10.46
C ALA A 225 3.56 0.71 9.93
N HIS A 226 2.99 0.13 8.88
CA HIS A 226 3.49 -1.07 8.22
C HIS A 226 4.22 -0.71 6.94
N LEU A 227 5.56 -0.73 6.98
CA LEU A 227 6.40 -0.15 5.93
C LEU A 227 7.20 -1.16 5.13
N GLN A 228 6.99 -2.45 5.39
CA GLN A 228 7.44 -3.53 4.52
C GLN A 228 6.47 -4.71 4.68
N LEU A 229 5.45 -4.79 3.83
CA LEU A 229 4.52 -5.92 3.82
C LEU A 229 5.09 -7.12 3.06
N ASP A 230 5.92 -6.84 2.06
CA ASP A 230 6.38 -7.85 1.13
C ASP A 230 7.50 -8.75 1.68
N SER A 231 7.56 -9.94 1.10
CA SER A 231 8.69 -10.85 1.18
C SER A 231 9.16 -11.19 -0.23
N ASN A 232 10.45 -10.99 -0.47
CA ASN A 232 11.10 -11.31 -1.74
C ASN A 232 11.87 -12.65 -1.68
N MET A 233 11.51 -13.49 -0.71
CA MET A 233 12.09 -14.81 -0.45
C MET A 233 11.03 -15.90 -0.68
N ASN A 234 11.47 -17.14 -0.84
CA ASN A 234 10.61 -18.31 -1.09
C ASN A 234 9.70 -18.12 -2.31
N GLU A 235 8.39 -18.27 -2.18
CA GLU A 235 7.39 -18.10 -3.24
C GLU A 235 7.11 -16.63 -3.59
N GLY A 236 7.64 -15.71 -2.78
CA GLY A 236 7.37 -14.28 -2.93
C GLY A 236 5.96 -13.93 -2.50
N CYS A 237 5.79 -12.72 -1.99
CA CYS A 237 4.49 -12.29 -1.51
C CYS A 237 4.44 -10.79 -1.31
N TYR A 238 3.38 -10.19 -1.84
CA TYR A 238 3.21 -8.75 -1.92
C TYR A 238 1.75 -8.43 -1.59
N PRO A 239 1.38 -8.38 -0.29
CA PRO A 239 0.02 -8.05 0.12
C PRO A 239 -0.47 -6.73 -0.46
N GLN A 240 0.42 -5.77 -0.68
CA GLN A 240 0.10 -4.50 -1.33
C GLN A 240 -0.29 -4.63 -2.83
N ILE A 241 -0.17 -5.82 -3.41
CA ILE A 241 -0.62 -6.16 -4.77
C ILE A 241 -1.75 -7.18 -4.69
N GLN A 242 -1.58 -8.22 -3.87
CA GLN A 242 -2.45 -9.41 -3.84
C GLN A 242 -3.66 -9.26 -2.91
N LEU A 243 -3.55 -8.43 -1.86
CA LEU A 243 -4.47 -8.46 -0.71
C LEU A 243 -5.04 -7.07 -0.37
N LEU A 244 -5.19 -6.16 -1.33
CA LEU A 244 -5.71 -4.82 -1.06
C LEU A 244 -7.17 -4.85 -0.59
N ASP A 245 -7.97 -5.76 -1.14
CA ASP A 245 -9.37 -5.98 -0.76
C ASP A 245 -9.48 -6.44 0.70
N GLU A 246 -8.67 -7.42 1.10
CA GLU A 246 -8.60 -7.91 2.48
C GLU A 246 -8.05 -6.83 3.43
N ILE A 247 -7.08 -6.02 2.99
CA ILE A 247 -6.60 -4.85 3.75
C ILE A 247 -7.73 -3.84 3.95
N HIS A 248 -8.53 -3.56 2.91
CA HIS A 248 -9.66 -2.63 3.00
C HIS A 248 -10.76 -3.14 3.93
N GLN A 249 -11.05 -4.45 3.89
CA GLN A 249 -11.99 -5.08 4.81
C GLN A 249 -11.60 -4.83 6.28
N ASP A 250 -10.33 -5.00 6.62
CA ASP A 250 -9.87 -4.87 8.01
C ASP A 250 -9.56 -3.43 8.45
N TYR A 251 -9.21 -2.57 7.49
CA TYR A 251 -8.77 -1.20 7.72
C TYR A 251 -9.32 -0.25 6.65
N PRO A 252 -10.65 -0.04 6.59
CA PRO A 252 -11.30 0.68 5.49
C PRO A 252 -10.88 2.15 5.39
N ASN A 253 -10.31 2.75 6.46
CA ASN A 253 -9.83 4.12 6.47
C ASN A 253 -8.30 4.20 6.59
N ALA A 254 -7.58 3.13 6.24
CA ALA A 254 -6.12 3.13 6.25
C ALA A 254 -5.54 4.23 5.37
N THR A 255 -4.39 4.76 5.80
CA THR A 255 -3.61 5.73 5.01
C THR A 255 -2.51 5.01 4.24
N PHE A 256 -2.57 5.04 2.92
CA PHE A 256 -1.58 4.46 2.04
C PHE A 256 -0.45 5.42 1.74
N ILE A 257 0.79 4.93 1.80
CA ILE A 257 1.98 5.65 1.36
C ILE A 257 2.58 4.95 0.15
N LEU A 258 2.78 5.72 -0.91
CA LEU A 258 3.40 5.27 -2.16
C LEU A 258 4.60 6.17 -2.46
N ALA A 259 5.80 5.69 -2.16
CA ALA A 259 7.02 6.45 -2.39
C ALA A 259 7.61 6.15 -3.77
N PHE A 260 7.99 7.21 -4.47
CA PHE A 260 8.61 7.19 -5.77
C PHE A 260 10.11 7.40 -5.67
N ARG A 261 10.80 6.83 -6.65
CA ARG A 261 12.22 7.02 -6.95
C ARG A 261 12.31 7.04 -8.48
N PRO A 262 13.27 7.76 -9.10
CA PRO A 262 13.53 7.63 -10.52
C PRO A 262 13.57 6.17 -10.96
N ILE A 263 12.80 5.83 -11.99
CA ILE A 263 12.51 4.44 -12.34
C ILE A 263 13.79 3.64 -12.64
N ASP A 264 14.79 4.26 -13.27
CA ASP A 264 16.06 3.62 -13.60
C ASP A 264 16.89 3.31 -12.35
N ASP A 265 16.86 4.20 -11.36
CA ASP A 265 17.51 3.98 -10.07
C ASP A 265 16.85 2.83 -9.31
N TRP A 266 15.52 2.73 -9.40
CA TRP A 266 14.78 1.60 -8.83
C TRP A 266 15.16 0.29 -9.52
N ILE A 267 15.15 0.25 -10.85
CA ILE A 267 15.55 -0.93 -11.66
C ILE A 267 16.97 -1.36 -11.30
N ARG A 268 17.95 -0.46 -11.29
CA ARG A 268 19.32 -0.77 -10.86
C ARG A 268 19.36 -1.32 -9.44
N SER A 269 18.55 -0.77 -8.53
CA SER A 269 18.49 -1.22 -7.14
C SER A 269 17.95 -2.65 -7.02
N VAL A 270 16.87 -2.99 -7.71
CA VAL A 270 16.27 -4.34 -7.63
C VAL A 270 17.11 -5.39 -8.34
N THR A 271 17.70 -5.07 -9.50
CA THR A 271 18.59 -5.98 -10.24
C THR A 271 19.84 -6.31 -9.44
N SER A 272 20.44 -5.31 -8.80
CA SER A 272 21.65 -5.46 -7.99
C SER A 272 21.39 -6.08 -6.61
N HIS A 273 20.16 -6.02 -6.10
CA HIS A 273 19.84 -6.54 -4.76
C HIS A 273 19.63 -8.06 -4.75
N ARG A 274 20.76 -8.78 -4.74
CA ARG A 274 20.81 -10.25 -4.70
C ARG A 274 20.06 -10.87 -5.89
N GLY A 275 19.98 -10.20 -7.04
CA GLY A 275 19.20 -10.67 -8.20
C GLY A 275 17.70 -10.74 -7.93
N MET A 276 17.10 -9.69 -7.37
CA MET A 276 15.67 -9.67 -7.03
C MET A 276 14.79 -9.86 -8.26
N ASN A 277 15.16 -9.25 -9.40
CA ASN A 277 14.49 -9.43 -10.68
C ASN A 277 14.46 -10.90 -11.16
N LYS A 278 15.51 -11.69 -10.86
CA LYS A 278 15.52 -13.14 -11.15
C LYS A 278 14.58 -13.90 -10.21
N ARG A 279 14.48 -13.50 -8.94
CA ARG A 279 13.54 -14.11 -7.99
C ARG A 279 12.10 -13.83 -8.38
N TRP A 280 11.78 -12.58 -8.74
CA TRP A 280 10.44 -12.20 -9.17
C TRP A 280 9.93 -12.96 -10.39
N ALA A 281 10.81 -13.31 -11.32
CA ALA A 281 10.42 -14.14 -12.47
C ALA A 281 9.93 -15.56 -12.09
N PHE A 282 10.18 -16.02 -10.86
CA PHE A 282 9.64 -17.28 -10.34
C PHE A 282 8.31 -17.13 -9.63
N PHE A 283 7.95 -15.93 -9.22
CA PHE A 283 6.77 -15.72 -8.40
C PHE A 283 5.52 -15.69 -9.29
N GLU A 284 4.42 -16.20 -8.76
CA GLU A 284 3.10 -16.03 -9.36
C GLU A 284 2.52 -14.71 -8.86
N MET A 285 2.90 -13.62 -9.53
CA MET A 285 2.53 -12.26 -9.14
C MET A 285 1.47 -11.66 -10.08
N PRO A 286 0.33 -11.18 -9.55
CA PRO A 286 -0.59 -10.35 -10.33
C PRO A 286 0.13 -9.12 -10.89
N GLY A 287 -0.22 -8.72 -12.11
CA GLY A 287 0.41 -7.59 -12.81
C GLY A 287 1.76 -7.88 -13.45
N LEU A 288 2.44 -8.98 -13.10
CA LEU A 288 3.72 -9.34 -13.71
C LEU A 288 3.51 -10.26 -14.91
N ILE A 289 3.70 -9.73 -16.12
CA ILE A 289 3.54 -10.50 -17.36
C ILE A 289 4.89 -11.07 -17.80
N LEU A 290 4.97 -12.40 -17.81
CA LEU A 290 6.10 -13.15 -18.34
C LEU A 290 5.89 -13.48 -19.81
N THR A 291 6.99 -13.60 -20.55
CA THR A 291 6.99 -14.17 -21.90
C THR A 291 6.75 -15.69 -21.84
N GLU A 292 6.30 -16.29 -22.94
CA GLU A 292 6.09 -17.74 -23.02
C GLU A 292 7.38 -18.52 -22.65
N ASP A 293 8.53 -18.07 -23.15
CA ASP A 293 9.82 -18.69 -22.81
C ASP A 293 10.14 -18.60 -21.31
N GLN A 294 9.86 -17.46 -20.68
CA GLN A 294 10.04 -17.31 -19.23
C GLN A 294 9.09 -18.21 -18.44
N LEU A 295 7.83 -18.39 -18.88
CA LEU A 295 6.88 -19.32 -18.27
C LEU A 295 7.36 -20.78 -18.40
N VAL A 296 7.84 -21.17 -19.58
CA VAL A 296 8.44 -22.49 -19.82
C VAL A 296 9.64 -22.70 -18.91
N LEU A 297 10.51 -21.70 -18.75
CA LEU A 297 11.67 -21.78 -17.86
C LEU A 297 11.27 -21.87 -16.38
N ARG A 298 10.25 -21.12 -15.95
CA ARG A 298 9.72 -21.13 -14.58
C ARG A 298 9.20 -22.51 -14.18
N ASN A 299 8.51 -23.19 -15.09
CA ASN A 299 7.85 -24.47 -14.81
C ASN A 299 8.79 -25.70 -14.92
N ARG A 300 10.08 -25.50 -15.25
CA ARG A 300 11.04 -26.61 -15.28
C ARG A 300 11.41 -27.04 -13.86
N THR A 301 11.22 -28.32 -13.57
CA THR A 301 11.56 -28.95 -12.28
C THR A 301 13.04 -29.28 -12.12
N ASP A 302 13.83 -29.17 -13.20
CA ASP A 302 15.27 -29.42 -13.16
C ASP A 302 16.02 -28.24 -12.51
N LEU A 303 16.10 -28.30 -11.18
CA LEU A 303 16.77 -27.32 -10.32
C LEU A 303 18.30 -27.29 -10.48
N THR A 304 18.90 -28.21 -11.26
CA THR A 304 20.36 -28.30 -11.40
C THR A 304 20.95 -27.13 -12.20
N LEU A 305 20.14 -26.45 -13.01
CA LEU A 305 20.57 -25.33 -13.84
C LEU A 305 20.21 -23.99 -13.21
N ARG A 306 20.85 -23.66 -12.07
CA ARG A 306 20.76 -22.31 -11.45
C ARG A 306 21.08 -21.17 -12.42
N GLU A 307 21.81 -21.44 -13.50
CA GLU A 307 22.19 -20.48 -14.54
C GLU A 307 21.06 -20.15 -15.54
N ARG A 308 20.00 -20.96 -15.63
CA ARG A 308 18.90 -20.78 -16.60
C ARG A 308 17.64 -20.17 -16.01
N ARG A 309 17.80 -19.34 -14.98
CA ARG A 309 16.66 -18.66 -14.35
C ARG A 309 16.07 -17.62 -15.29
N PRO A 310 14.74 -17.58 -15.48
CA PRO A 310 14.12 -16.46 -16.16
C PRO A 310 14.52 -15.18 -15.42
N THR A 311 14.80 -14.15 -16.19
CA THR A 311 15.20 -12.83 -15.68
C THR A 311 14.24 -11.81 -16.26
N LEU A 312 13.66 -10.97 -15.41
CA LEU A 312 12.83 -9.86 -15.88
C LEU A 312 13.70 -8.83 -16.59
N THR A 313 13.26 -8.38 -17.76
CA THR A 313 13.87 -7.27 -18.48
C THR A 313 13.52 -5.94 -17.82
N ASP A 314 14.31 -4.90 -18.10
CA ASP A 314 14.01 -3.54 -17.64
C ASP A 314 12.64 -3.07 -18.13
N GLN A 315 12.25 -3.42 -19.36
CA GLN A 315 10.92 -3.10 -19.89
C GLN A 315 9.80 -3.81 -19.11
N GLN A 316 9.97 -5.09 -18.74
CA GLN A 316 9.00 -5.78 -17.89
C GLN A 316 8.90 -5.13 -16.50
N LEU A 317 10.03 -4.71 -15.92
CA LEU A 317 10.05 -4.00 -14.63
C LEU A 317 9.36 -2.64 -14.71
N ARG A 318 9.59 -1.87 -15.78
CA ARG A 318 8.88 -0.60 -16.05
C ARG A 318 7.38 -0.78 -16.19
N ARG A 319 6.96 -1.78 -16.98
CA ARG A 319 5.55 -2.10 -17.19
C ARG A 319 4.88 -2.51 -15.88
N TRP A 320 5.53 -3.41 -15.13
CA TRP A 320 5.00 -3.85 -13.84
C TRP A 320 4.93 -2.71 -12.82
N TRP A 321 5.94 -1.84 -12.81
CA TRP A 321 5.91 -0.61 -12.02
C TRP A 321 4.69 0.25 -12.37
N CYS A 322 4.53 0.61 -13.64
CA CYS A 322 3.43 1.47 -14.07
C CYS A 322 2.05 0.87 -13.80
N GLY A 323 1.87 -0.43 -14.11
CA GLY A 323 0.62 -1.13 -13.82
C GLY A 323 0.27 -1.09 -12.33
N HIS A 324 1.26 -1.27 -11.45
CA HIS A 324 1.06 -1.15 -10.00
C HIS A 324 0.69 0.26 -9.56
N ILE A 325 1.36 1.30 -10.08
CA ILE A 325 1.04 2.69 -9.76
C ILE A 325 -0.39 3.04 -10.19
N HIS A 326 -0.79 2.66 -11.40
CA HIS A 326 -2.17 2.84 -11.86
C HIS A 326 -3.15 2.05 -10.99
N HIS A 327 -2.80 0.82 -10.62
CA HIS A 327 -3.63 -0.04 -9.79
C HIS A 327 -3.93 0.58 -8.42
N ILE A 328 -2.90 1.05 -7.71
CA ILE A 328 -3.09 1.72 -6.41
C ILE A 328 -3.91 3.02 -6.55
N ARG A 329 -3.64 3.82 -7.57
CA ARG A 329 -4.37 5.09 -7.80
C ARG A 329 -5.85 4.85 -8.08
N GLU A 330 -6.16 3.91 -8.98
CA GLU A 330 -7.55 3.54 -9.31
C GLU A 330 -8.24 2.86 -8.13
N TYR A 331 -7.52 2.04 -7.35
CA TYR A 331 -8.07 1.41 -6.15
C TYR A 331 -8.51 2.45 -5.11
N VAL A 332 -7.67 3.45 -4.81
CA VAL A 332 -8.05 4.51 -3.86
C VAL A 332 -9.18 5.38 -4.42
N GLN A 333 -9.29 5.53 -5.73
CA GLN A 333 -10.44 6.20 -6.36
C GLN A 333 -11.74 5.40 -6.19
N GLU A 334 -11.68 4.07 -6.32
CA GLU A 334 -12.83 3.17 -6.12
C GLU A 334 -13.26 3.10 -4.64
N TYR A 335 -12.29 3.18 -3.73
CA TYR A 335 -12.44 3.10 -2.27
C TYR A 335 -11.94 4.39 -1.58
N PRO A 336 -12.68 5.51 -1.71
CA PRO A 336 -12.22 6.84 -1.27
C PRO A 336 -12.18 7.04 0.25
N SER A 337 -12.55 6.03 1.04
CA SER A 337 -12.32 6.01 2.49
C SER A 337 -10.82 5.91 2.82
N HIS A 338 -10.03 5.31 1.93
CA HIS A 338 -8.58 5.34 2.03
C HIS A 338 -8.04 6.72 1.68
N ARG A 339 -6.93 7.07 2.33
CA ARG A 339 -6.12 8.23 1.95
C ARG A 339 -4.86 7.75 1.27
N MET A 340 -4.37 8.50 0.28
CA MET A 340 -3.13 8.19 -0.41
C MET A 340 -2.17 9.36 -0.33
N ILE A 341 -0.93 9.06 0.04
CA ILE A 341 0.17 9.99 0.12
C ILE A 341 1.26 9.49 -0.84
N GLU A 342 1.43 10.22 -1.94
CA GLU A 342 2.55 10.00 -2.85
C GLU A 342 3.72 10.91 -2.50
N LEU A 343 4.93 10.35 -2.48
CA LEU A 343 6.14 11.04 -2.04
C LEU A 343 7.24 10.88 -3.08
N ASP A 344 8.08 11.91 -3.25
CA ASP A 344 9.35 11.78 -3.94
C ASP A 344 10.47 11.53 -2.93
N LEU A 345 11.10 10.35 -2.98
CA LEU A 345 12.18 9.99 -2.06
C LEU A 345 13.41 10.91 -2.19
N TYR A 346 13.60 11.56 -3.35
CA TYR A 346 14.76 12.40 -3.63
C TYR A 346 14.50 13.88 -3.34
N HIS A 347 13.25 14.27 -3.09
CA HIS A 347 12.94 15.65 -2.73
C HIS A 347 13.18 15.92 -1.24
N GLU A 348 14.42 16.27 -0.88
CA GLU A 348 14.89 16.37 0.52
C GLU A 348 14.19 17.48 1.36
N GLU A 349 13.56 18.48 0.73
CA GLU A 349 12.84 19.55 1.45
C GLU A 349 11.31 19.33 1.55
N GLU A 350 10.66 19.00 0.43
CA GLU A 350 9.19 18.84 0.35
C GLU A 350 8.72 17.59 1.09
N THR A 351 9.30 16.42 0.78
CA THR A 351 8.85 15.14 1.37
C THR A 351 8.89 15.14 2.90
N PRO A 352 9.96 15.62 3.56
CA PRO A 352 9.99 15.69 5.03
C PRO A 352 9.00 16.69 5.59
N SER A 353 8.72 17.79 4.88
CA SER A 353 7.70 18.75 5.30
C SER A 353 6.31 18.13 5.27
N ILE A 354 5.93 17.54 4.13
CA ILE A 354 4.64 16.87 3.96
C ILE A 354 4.43 15.84 5.07
N LEU A 355 5.41 14.97 5.30
CA LEU A 355 5.31 13.94 6.34
C LEU A 355 5.24 14.52 7.76
N ALA A 356 6.05 15.55 8.06
CA ALA A 356 6.02 16.21 9.36
C ALA A 356 4.67 16.88 9.63
N ASP A 357 4.12 17.58 8.63
CA ASP A 357 2.86 18.31 8.73
C ASP A 357 1.66 17.34 8.84
N ILE A 358 1.61 16.27 8.03
CA ILE A 358 0.54 15.27 8.08
C ILE A 358 0.55 14.50 9.41
N PHE A 359 1.72 14.06 9.88
CA PHE A 359 1.80 13.13 11.01
C PHE A 359 2.15 13.78 12.34
N GLY A 360 2.23 15.12 12.39
CA GLY A 360 2.58 15.87 13.61
C GLY A 360 3.99 15.55 14.10
N SER A 361 4.95 15.41 13.18
CA SER A 361 6.33 15.03 13.46
C SER A 361 7.31 16.18 13.18
N GLN A 362 8.61 15.90 13.29
CA GLN A 362 9.69 16.84 13.00
C GLN A 362 10.38 16.46 11.70
N LYS A 363 10.68 17.45 10.84
CA LYS A 363 11.41 17.23 9.57
C LYS A 363 12.73 16.47 9.76
N LYS A 364 13.41 16.70 10.90
CA LYS A 364 14.68 16.02 11.25
C LYS A 364 14.56 14.49 11.42
N CYS A 365 13.34 13.97 11.54
CA CYS A 365 13.11 12.52 11.55
C CYS A 365 13.32 11.91 10.16
N TRP A 366 13.28 12.72 9.10
CA TRP A 366 13.65 12.26 7.78
C TRP A 366 15.17 12.12 7.67
N GLY A 367 15.62 10.95 7.28
CA GLY A 367 17.03 10.68 7.09
C GLY A 367 17.25 9.62 6.03
N HIS A 368 18.28 9.81 5.21
CA HIS A 368 18.61 8.84 4.19
C HIS A 368 19.34 7.65 4.80
N LYS A 369 18.62 6.54 4.94
CA LYS A 369 19.18 5.25 5.37
C LYS A 369 19.23 4.29 4.18
N ASN A 370 20.20 3.37 4.19
CA ASN A 370 20.51 2.49 3.06
C ASN A 370 20.94 3.20 1.76
N ARG A 371 21.56 4.39 1.87
CA ARG A 371 22.31 4.97 0.75
C ARG A 371 23.60 4.17 0.55
N ASN A 372 23.89 3.81 -0.69
CA ASN A 372 25.26 3.48 -1.05
C ASN A 372 26.05 4.80 -0.98
N GLU A 373 26.88 4.98 0.05
CA GLU A 373 27.62 6.23 0.31
C GLU A 373 28.46 6.67 -0.89
N GLU A 374 28.94 5.72 -1.69
CA GLU A 374 29.72 5.96 -2.89
C GLU A 374 28.87 6.57 -4.02
N LEU A 375 27.64 6.07 -4.19
CA LEU A 375 26.69 6.61 -5.17
C LEU A 375 26.24 8.04 -4.80
N ALA A 376 26.03 8.30 -3.50
CA ALA A 376 25.64 9.62 -3.01
C ALA A 376 26.76 10.67 -3.22
N LYS A 377 28.03 10.27 -3.02
CA LYS A 377 29.19 11.14 -3.30
C LYS A 377 29.31 11.47 -4.79
N ASN A 378 29.04 10.50 -5.67
CA ASN A 378 29.13 10.72 -7.12
C ASN A 378 28.04 11.68 -7.65
N ILE A 379 26.81 11.54 -7.18
CA ILE A 379 25.70 12.45 -7.54
C ILE A 379 25.97 13.88 -7.07
N LEU A 380 26.45 14.06 -5.82
CA LEU A 380 26.75 15.39 -5.26
C LEU A 380 27.91 16.11 -5.98
N ASN A 381 28.83 15.35 -6.57
CA ASN A 381 29.98 15.92 -7.28
C ASN A 381 29.68 16.27 -8.75
N GLY A 382 28.44 16.10 -9.22
CA GLY A 382 28.09 16.27 -10.63
C GLY A 382 28.71 15.23 -11.57
N SER A 383 29.37 14.22 -11.00
CA SER A 383 29.96 13.10 -11.71
C SER A 383 28.89 12.04 -11.90
N ILE A 384 28.09 12.16 -12.97
CA ILE A 384 27.30 11.03 -13.43
C ILE A 384 28.33 9.92 -13.72
N PRO A 385 28.31 8.78 -13.02
CA PRO A 385 29.23 7.70 -13.33
C PRO A 385 29.00 7.31 -14.78
N GLU A 386 30.06 7.30 -15.60
CA GLU A 386 29.97 6.70 -16.93
C GLU A 386 29.35 5.32 -16.76
N ILE A 387 28.22 5.10 -17.42
CA ILE A 387 27.55 3.81 -17.45
C ILE A 387 28.61 2.83 -17.97
N PRO A 388 29.02 1.80 -17.20
CA PRO A 388 29.90 0.79 -17.75
C PRO A 388 29.18 0.23 -18.96
N LYS A 389 29.73 0.48 -20.16
CA LYS A 389 29.24 -0.16 -21.37
C LYS A 389 29.28 -1.65 -21.08
N ALA A 390 28.12 -2.30 -21.10
CA ALA A 390 28.08 -3.74 -21.05
C ALA A 390 28.89 -4.23 -22.25
N GLU A 391 30.08 -4.78 -21.99
CA GLU A 391 30.77 -5.58 -23.00
C GLU A 391 29.83 -6.75 -23.30
N MET A 392 29.30 -6.74 -24.52
CA MET A 392 28.47 -7.82 -25.08
C MET A 392 29.30 -9.07 -25.33
#